data_AF-A0A2W7XYU6-F1
#
_entry.id   AF-A0A2W7XYU6-F1
#
_cell.length_a   1.000
_cell.length_b   1.000
_cell.length_c   1.000
_cell.angle_alpha   90.00
_cell.angle_beta   90.00
_cell.angle_gamma   90.00
#
_symmetry.space_group_name_H-M   'P 1'
#
loop_
_entity.id
_entity.type
_entity.pdbx_description
1 polymer ?
#
loop_
_entity_poly.entity_id
_entity_poly.type
_entity_poly.pdbx_seq_one_letter_code
_entity_poly.pdbx_strand_id
1 'polypeptide(L)'
;VVLASTGETFRQKSWSVFAEDEWHLTDALALTAGSRYEHHEQFGGHFSPRAYLVWDVADAWTLKGGVTTGYKAPRMGQLHKGISGVSGQGKTNLLGNPDLKPEESVSYEAGVYYDNPAGL
;
A
#
# COMPACT_ATOMS: atom_id res chain seq x y z
N VAL A 1 2.46 -18.95 19.62
CA VAL A 1 2.14 -19.88 18.52
C VAL A 1 3.43 -20.54 18.10
N VAL A 2 3.57 -21.84 18.38
CA VAL A 2 4.78 -22.61 18.10
C VAL A 2 4.79 -22.91 16.61
N LEU A 3 5.71 -22.30 15.87
CA LEU A 3 6.03 -22.73 14.51
C LEU A 3 6.95 -23.95 14.67
N ALA A 4 6.49 -25.12 14.24
CA ALA A 4 7.37 -26.26 14.07
C ALA A 4 8.42 -25.87 13.04
N SER A 5 9.67 -25.68 13.47
CA SER A 5 10.78 -25.38 12.58
C SER A 5 11.13 -26.64 11.79
N THR A 6 10.44 -26.87 10.68
CA THR A 6 11.08 -27.57 9.57
C THR A 6 12.26 -26.69 9.17
N GLY A 7 13.47 -27.23 9.16
CA GLY A 7 14.72 -26.50 8.85
C GLY A 7 14.82 -25.97 7.42
N GLU A 8 13.70 -25.67 6.78
CA GLU A 8 13.60 -25.10 5.45
C GLU A 8 13.92 -23.60 5.52
N THR A 9 15.04 -23.23 4.91
CA THR A 9 15.45 -21.83 4.79
C THR A 9 14.61 -21.18 3.69
N PHE A 10 13.59 -20.43 4.08
CA PHE A 10 12.71 -19.75 3.13
C PHE A 10 13.39 -18.47 2.61
N ARG A 11 13.74 -18.44 1.32
CA ARG A 11 14.34 -17.29 0.66
C ARG A 11 13.30 -16.62 -0.22
N GLN A 12 12.98 -15.35 0.05
CA GLN A 12 12.12 -14.53 -0.79
C GLN A 12 12.96 -13.40 -1.38
N LYS A 13 12.94 -13.26 -2.70
CA LYS A 13 13.54 -12.13 -3.40
C LYS A 13 12.43 -11.25 -3.98
N SER A 14 12.56 -9.95 -3.79
CA SER A 14 11.72 -8.96 -4.44
C SER A 14 12.55 -7.79 -4.93
N TRP A 15 12.05 -7.09 -5.93
CA TRP A 15 12.60 -5.84 -6.40
C TRP A 15 11.47 -4.88 -6.71
N SER A 16 11.77 -3.59 -6.68
CA SER A 16 10.80 -2.55 -6.95
C SER A 16 11.42 -1.41 -7.73
N VAL A 17 10.60 -0.79 -8.56
CA VAL A 17 10.92 0.44 -9.28
C VAL A 17 9.82 1.44 -9.00
N PHE A 18 10.18 2.69 -8.78
CA PHE A 18 9.24 3.77 -8.58
C PHE A 18 9.65 4.98 -9.41
N ALA A 19 8.65 5.74 -9.82
CA ALA A 19 8.82 7.04 -10.46
C ALA A 19 7.77 7.99 -9.88
N GLU A 20 8.18 9.22 -9.62
CA GLU A 20 7.32 10.29 -9.16
C GLU A 20 7.72 11.58 -9.85
N ASP A 21 6.70 12.37 -10.17
CA ASP A 21 6.86 13.70 -10.73
C ASP A 21 5.88 14.67 -10.05
N GLU A 22 6.30 15.92 -9.93
CA GLU A 22 5.50 17.00 -9.37
C GLU A 22 5.37 18.12 -10.38
N TRP A 23 4.13 18.43 -10.75
CA TRP A 23 3.80 19.43 -11.75
C TRP A 23 3.09 20.61 -11.12
N HIS A 24 3.75 21.76 -11.15
CA HIS A 24 3.10 23.04 -10.92
C HIS A 24 2.35 23.44 -12.18
N LEU A 25 1.05 23.13 -12.21
CA LEU A 25 0.15 23.50 -13.31
C LEU A 25 -0.10 25.02 -13.31
N THR A 26 -0.12 25.63 -12.13
CA THR A 26 -0.15 27.08 -11.91
C THR A 26 0.66 27.41 -10.65
N ASP A 27 0.84 28.69 -10.34
CA ASP A 27 1.48 29.13 -9.08
C ASP A 27 0.72 28.66 -7.83
N ALA A 28 -0.56 28.32 -7.98
CA ALA A 28 -1.46 27.91 -6.90
C ALA A 28 -1.89 26.44 -7.00
N LEU A 29 -1.48 25.69 -8.04
CA LEU A 29 -1.95 24.34 -8.29
C LEU A 29 -0.78 23.41 -8.58
N ALA A 30 -0.56 22.46 -7.67
CA ALA A 30 0.44 21.41 -7.80
C ALA A 30 -0.23 20.03 -7.90
N LEU A 31 0.22 19.24 -8.87
CA LEU A 31 -0.16 17.84 -9.06
C LEU A 31 1.07 16.96 -8.87
N THR A 32 1.08 16.13 -7.84
CA THR A 32 2.09 15.08 -7.64
C THR A 32 1.54 13.77 -8.17
N ALA A 33 2.18 13.19 -9.18
CA ALA A 33 1.80 11.91 -9.76
C ALA A 33 2.97 10.94 -9.64
N GLY A 34 2.68 9.72 -9.20
CA GLY A 34 3.70 8.70 -9.03
C GLY A 34 3.17 7.31 -9.24
N SER A 35 4.09 6.37 -9.49
CA SER A 35 3.76 4.97 -9.54
C SER A 35 4.91 4.13 -9.02
N ARG A 36 4.57 2.98 -8.44
CA ARG A 36 5.53 1.98 -7.99
C ARG A 36 5.15 0.63 -8.56
N TYR A 37 6.11 -0.05 -9.16
CA TYR A 37 5.99 -1.45 -9.53
C TYR A 37 6.84 -2.29 -8.58
N GLU A 38 6.23 -3.31 -7.98
CA GLU A 38 6.88 -4.24 -7.07
C GLU A 38 6.76 -5.65 -7.65
N HIS A 39 7.88 -6.34 -7.82
CA HIS A 39 7.89 -7.72 -8.29
C HIS A 39 8.38 -8.64 -7.19
N HIS A 40 7.54 -9.61 -6.82
CA HIS A 40 7.88 -10.67 -5.89
C HIS A 40 7.96 -12.01 -6.63
N GLU A 41 9.00 -12.78 -6.38
CA GLU A 41 9.26 -14.08 -7.03
C GLU A 41 8.11 -15.09 -6.85
N GLN A 42 7.33 -14.96 -5.77
CA GLN A 42 6.25 -15.90 -5.41
C GLN A 42 4.83 -15.38 -5.69
N PHE A 43 4.65 -14.07 -5.81
CA PHE A 43 3.31 -13.44 -5.87
C PHE A 43 3.06 -12.66 -7.16
N GLY A 44 4.05 -12.60 -8.05
CA GLY A 44 3.98 -11.82 -9.27
C GLY A 44 4.28 -10.33 -9.05
N GLY A 45 3.88 -9.53 -10.04
CA GLY A 45 4.09 -8.09 -10.05
C GLY A 45 2.85 -7.30 -9.65
N HIS A 46 3.04 -6.26 -8.85
CA HIS A 46 1.99 -5.33 -8.46
C HIS A 46 2.34 -3.91 -8.93
N PHE A 47 1.38 -3.23 -9.54
CA PHE A 47 1.49 -1.82 -9.91
C PHE A 47 0.65 -0.96 -8.97
N SER A 48 1.26 0.05 -8.36
CA SER A 48 0.63 0.91 -7.36
C SER A 48 0.74 2.38 -7.79
N PRO A 49 -0.25 2.93 -8.50
CA PRO A 49 -0.30 4.35 -8.82
C PRO A 49 -0.69 5.21 -7.60
N ARG A 50 -0.21 6.45 -7.60
CA ARG A 50 -0.66 7.52 -6.71
C ARG A 50 -0.79 8.84 -7.46
N ALA A 51 -1.79 9.62 -7.11
CA ALA A 51 -1.94 10.99 -7.55
C ALA A 51 -2.42 11.85 -6.39
N TYR A 52 -1.82 13.01 -6.22
CA TYR A 52 -2.14 13.97 -5.18
C TYR A 52 -2.21 15.37 -5.77
N LEU A 53 -3.23 16.12 -5.40
CA LEU A 53 -3.48 17.47 -5.88
C LEU A 53 -3.50 18.41 -4.67
N VAL A 54 -2.75 19.50 -4.78
CA VAL A 54 -2.76 20.60 -3.83
C VAL A 54 -3.17 21.85 -4.60
N TRP A 55 -4.22 22.52 -4.14
CA TRP A 55 -4.73 23.73 -4.76
C TRP A 55 -4.94 24.82 -3.71
N ASP A 56 -4.18 25.90 -3.84
CA ASP A 56 -4.37 27.12 -3.09
C ASP A 56 -5.50 27.94 -3.74
N VAL A 57 -6.69 27.86 -3.16
CA VAL A 57 -7.90 28.51 -3.68
C VAL A 57 -7.86 30.02 -3.39
N ALA A 58 -7.26 30.39 -2.26
CA ALA A 58 -7.02 31.76 -1.83
C ALA A 58 -5.79 31.77 -0.88
N ASP A 59 -5.26 32.96 -0.56
CA ASP A 59 -4.08 33.11 0.32
C ASP A 59 -4.20 32.39 1.67
N ALA A 60 -5.43 32.17 2.13
CA ALA A 60 -5.77 31.54 3.39
C ALA A 60 -6.37 30.13 3.25
N TRP A 61 -6.64 29.64 2.04
CA TRP A 61 -7.40 28.40 1.83
C TRP A 61 -6.67 27.45 0.87
N THR A 62 -6.32 26.26 1.37
CA THR A 62 -5.70 25.19 0.57
C THR A 62 -6.61 23.96 0.55
N LEU A 63 -6.99 23.53 -0.65
CA LEU A 63 -7.63 22.24 -0.89
C LEU A 63 -6.56 21.19 -1.17
N LYS A 64 -6.66 20.04 -0.54
CA LYS A 64 -5.84 18.87 -0.84
C LYS A 64 -6.72 17.69 -1.16
N GLY A 65 -6.32 16.89 -2.14
CA GLY A 65 -7.03 15.67 -2.45
C GLY A 65 -6.11 14.68 -3.13
N GLY A 66 -6.32 13.40 -2.86
CA GLY A 66 -5.44 12.36 -3.38
C GLY A 66 -6.14 11.03 -3.56
N VAL A 67 -5.62 10.26 -4.50
CA VAL A 67 -5.92 8.83 -4.66
C VAL A 67 -4.61 8.07 -4.58
N THR A 68 -4.57 7.09 -3.70
CA THR A 68 -3.40 6.22 -3.55
C THR A 68 -3.85 4.78 -3.53
N THR A 69 -3.13 3.92 -4.25
CA THR A 69 -3.34 2.47 -4.14
C THR A 69 -2.29 1.88 -3.22
N GLY A 70 -2.74 1.13 -2.22
CA GLY A 70 -1.91 0.35 -1.33
C GLY A 70 -1.91 -1.12 -1.74
N TYR A 71 -0.77 -1.77 -1.58
CA TYR A 71 -0.61 -3.19 -1.75
C TYR A 71 -0.09 -3.81 -0.45
N LYS A 72 -0.70 -4.93 -0.03
CA LYS A 72 -0.16 -5.76 1.04
C LYS A 72 0.04 -7.19 0.57
N ALA A 73 1.30 -7.61 0.54
CA ALA A 73 1.66 -8.99 0.23
C ALA A 73 1.14 -9.96 1.30
N PRO A 74 0.58 -11.12 0.91
CA PRO A 74 0.15 -12.14 1.85
C PRO A 74 1.33 -12.65 2.70
N ARG A 75 1.08 -12.98 3.97
CA ARG A 75 2.13 -13.47 4.86
C ARG A 75 2.49 -14.92 4.51
N MET A 76 3.77 -15.28 4.58
CA MET A 76 4.30 -16.61 4.22
C MET A 76 3.59 -17.80 4.88
N GLY A 77 3.06 -17.63 6.09
CA GLY A 77 2.27 -18.67 6.77
C GLY A 77 0.98 -19.03 6.04
N GLN A 78 0.43 -18.16 5.19
CA GLN A 78 -0.82 -18.38 4.46
C GLN A 78 -0.65 -19.08 3.10
N LEU A 79 0.58 -19.23 2.58
CA LEU A 79 0.83 -19.87 1.26
C LEU A 79 1.37 -21.29 1.35
N HIS A 80 1.67 -21.76 2.56
CA HIS A 80 2.12 -23.13 2.71
C HIS A 80 0.94 -24.08 2.47
N LYS A 81 1.10 -25.07 1.58
CA LYS A 81 0.19 -26.23 1.49
C LYS A 81 0.36 -27.05 2.78
N GLY A 82 -0.24 -26.57 3.87
CA GLY A 82 -0.09 -27.11 5.20
C GLY A 82 -0.84 -26.25 6.22
N ILE A 83 -0.83 -26.69 7.48
CA ILE A 83 -1.57 -26.02 8.56
C ILE A 83 -0.91 -24.65 8.85
N SER A 84 -1.52 -23.56 8.39
CA SER A 84 -1.11 -22.16 8.61
C SER A 84 -1.41 -21.65 10.03
N GLY A 85 -2.14 -22.45 10.82
CA GLY A 85 -2.45 -22.20 12.22
C GLY A 85 -3.58 -23.13 12.70
N VAL A 86 -3.84 -23.17 14.00
CA VAL A 86 -4.98 -23.92 14.56
C VAL A 86 -5.85 -22.93 15.33
N SER A 87 -7.10 -22.76 14.91
CA SER A 87 -8.08 -21.87 15.53
C SER A 87 -9.16 -22.66 16.27
N GLY A 88 -10.01 -21.97 17.04
CA GLY A 88 -11.10 -22.60 17.78
C GLY A 88 -10.64 -23.56 18.89
N GLN A 89 -9.67 -23.13 19.72
CA GLN A 89 -9.09 -23.96 20.81
C GLN A 89 -8.51 -25.30 20.34
N GLY A 90 -7.83 -25.34 19.20
CA GLY A 90 -7.17 -26.55 18.71
C GLY A 90 -8.04 -27.44 17.80
N LYS A 91 -9.27 -27.03 17.48
CA LYS A 91 -10.24 -27.87 16.72
C LYS A 91 -10.25 -27.63 15.21
N THR A 92 -9.76 -26.48 14.75
CA THR A 92 -9.82 -26.13 13.32
C THR A 92 -8.43 -25.87 12.80
N ASN A 93 -7.97 -26.72 11.90
CA ASN A 93 -6.72 -26.49 11.16
C ASN A 93 -7.00 -25.43 10.09
N LEU A 94 -6.34 -24.28 10.18
CA LEU A 94 -6.26 -23.30 9.11
C LEU A 94 -5.30 -23.88 8.08
N LEU A 95 -5.77 -24.13 6.85
CA LEU A 95 -4.87 -24.51 5.76
C LEU A 95 -4.43 -23.23 5.04
N GLY A 96 -3.14 -23.12 4.77
CA GLY A 96 -2.64 -22.10 3.86
C GLY A 96 -3.18 -22.36 2.44
N ASN A 97 -3.66 -21.30 1.80
CA ASN A 97 -4.15 -21.35 0.43
C ASN A 97 -3.08 -20.74 -0.50
N PRO A 98 -2.36 -21.57 -1.29
CA PRO A 98 -1.32 -21.09 -2.21
C PRO A 98 -1.87 -20.21 -3.35
N ASP A 99 -3.18 -20.17 -3.57
CA ASP A 99 -3.83 -19.32 -4.59
C ASP A 99 -4.24 -17.94 -4.06
N LEU A 100 -3.77 -17.56 -2.86
CA LEU A 100 -4.09 -16.25 -2.28
C LEU A 100 -3.50 -15.13 -3.12
N LYS A 101 -4.40 -14.30 -3.64
CA LYS A 101 -4.02 -13.08 -4.33
C LYS A 101 -3.56 -12.01 -3.33
N PRO A 102 -2.63 -11.14 -3.76
CA PRO A 102 -2.34 -9.89 -3.07
C PRO A 102 -3.58 -9.10 -2.64
N GLU A 103 -3.59 -8.54 -1.42
CA GLU A 103 -4.64 -7.60 -0.98
C GLU A 103 -4.34 -6.21 -1.56
N GLU A 104 -5.25 -5.70 -2.39
CA GLU A 104 -5.17 -4.37 -2.98
C GLU A 104 -6.19 -3.45 -2.30
N SER A 105 -5.78 -2.21 -1.98
CA SER A 105 -6.68 -1.20 -1.41
C SER A 105 -6.58 0.09 -2.20
N VAL A 106 -7.70 0.71 -2.52
CA VAL A 106 -7.72 2.07 -3.11
C VAL A 106 -8.22 3.04 -2.05
N SER A 107 -7.36 3.99 -1.70
CA SER A 107 -7.63 5.04 -0.73
C SER A 107 -7.86 6.36 -1.45
N TYR A 108 -8.94 7.04 -1.08
CA TYR A 108 -9.26 8.39 -1.55
C TYR A 108 -9.29 9.32 -0.34
N GLU A 109 -8.66 10.48 -0.46
CA GLU A 109 -8.64 11.49 0.58
C GLU A 109 -8.94 12.87 -0.01
N ALA A 110 -9.62 13.70 0.77
CA ALA A 110 -9.90 15.09 0.46
C ALA A 110 -9.91 15.90 1.76
N GLY A 111 -9.29 17.07 1.75
CA GLY A 111 -9.14 17.94 2.92
C GLY A 111 -9.14 19.41 2.51
N VAL A 112 -9.66 20.25 3.39
CA VAL A 112 -9.64 21.71 3.27
C VAL A 112 -8.86 22.24 4.45
N TYR A 113 -7.89 23.11 4.18
CA TYR A 113 -7.04 23.75 5.16
C TYR A 113 -7.29 25.25 5.12
N TYR A 114 -7.37 25.85 6.30
CA TYR A 114 -7.44 27.29 6.48
C TYR A 114 -6.21 27.75 7.26
N ASP A 115 -5.47 28.70 6.70
CA ASP A 115 -4.35 29.37 7.35
C ASP A 115 -4.67 30.86 7.42
N ASN A 116 -4.47 31.50 8.57
CA ASN A 116 -4.68 32.94 8.70
C ASN A 116 -3.34 33.67 8.57
N PRO A 117 -3.02 34.26 7.39
CA PRO A 117 -1.75 34.93 7.17
C PRO A 117 -1.55 36.18 8.05
N ALA A 118 -2.61 36.69 8.69
CA ALA A 118 -2.51 37.81 9.62
C ALA A 118 -2.07 37.43 11.04
N GLY A 119 -2.07 36.14 11.41
CA GLY A 119 -1.85 35.71 12.80
C GLY A 119 -2.92 36.24 13.76
N LEU A 120 -2.82 35.88 15.05
CA LEU A 120 -3.50 36.60 16.14
C LEU A 120 -2.73 37.88 16.49
#